data_AF-A0A7C0UIM9-F1
#
_entry.id   AF-A0A7C0UIM9-F1
#
_cell.length_a   1.000
_cell.length_b   1.000
_cell.length_c   1.000
_cell.angle_alpha   90.00
_cell.angle_beta   90.00
_cell.angle_gamma   90.00
#
_symmetry.space_group_name_H-M   'P 1'
#
loop_
_entity.id
_entity.type
_entity.pdbx_description
1 polymer ?
#
loop_
_entity_poly.entity_id
_entity_poly.type
_entity_poly.pdbx_seq_one_letter_code
_entity_poly.pdbx_strand_id
1 'polypeptide(L)'
;MKIKIKKGTGLKIEGPASITFIDGKIDVHGIELRRREKVSIAKGKQITIMAVDDSILDVSLGEDGKYEELEAEPVPYEWREGVNRVIREIVASDKIVILGDANSGKSIFANYLINQLL
;
A
#
# COMPACT_ATOMS: atom_id res chain seq x y z
N MET A 1 19.02 -0.51 -1.16
CA MET A 1 19.40 0.87 -0.81
C MET A 1 18.52 1.33 0.33
N LYS A 2 19.07 2.02 1.33
CA LYS A 2 18.26 2.47 2.47
C LYS A 2 17.57 3.80 2.15
N ILE A 3 16.25 3.82 2.28
CA ILE A 3 15.41 5.01 2.11
C ILE A 3 14.77 5.35 3.45
N LYS A 4 14.84 6.63 3.84
CA LYS A 4 14.14 7.17 5.01
C LYS A 4 12.87 7.85 4.53
N ILE A 5 11.74 7.53 5.15
CA ILE A 5 10.44 8.11 4.83
C ILE A 5 9.97 8.84 6.09
N LYS A 6 9.57 10.09 5.96
CA LYS A 6 9.08 10.89 7.09
C LYS A 6 7.63 10.55 7.38
N LYS A 7 7.23 10.66 8.64
CA LYS A 7 5.82 10.55 9.04
C LYS A 7 4.93 11.41 8.15
N GLY A 8 3.85 10.82 7.65
CA GLY A 8 2.87 11.48 6.80
C GLY A 8 3.29 11.66 5.35
N THR A 9 4.44 11.13 4.93
CA THR A 9 4.80 11.05 3.50
C THR A 9 4.69 9.61 3.00
N GLY A 10 4.76 9.45 1.68
CA GLY A 10 4.66 8.16 1.03
C GLY A 10 5.83 7.86 0.10
N LEU A 11 5.89 6.59 -0.28
CA LEU A 11 6.80 6.09 -1.31
C LEU A 11 6.01 5.19 -2.24
N LYS A 12 5.98 5.53 -3.52
CA LYS A 12 5.46 4.64 -4.55
C LYS A 12 6.62 3.96 -5.26
N ILE A 13 6.51 2.65 -5.41
CA ILE A 13 7.57 1.84 -6.00
C ILE A 13 6.99 1.02 -7.14
N GLU A 14 7.59 1.14 -8.31
CA GLU A 14 7.27 0.38 -9.52
C GLU A 14 8.29 -0.74 -9.72
N GLY A 15 7.79 -1.96 -9.92
CA GLY A 15 8.61 -3.16 -10.05
C GLY A 15 9.12 -3.42 -11.48
N PRO A 16 10.12 -4.30 -11.65
CA PRO A 16 10.58 -5.28 -10.66
C PRO A 16 11.37 -4.65 -9.51
N ALA A 17 10.95 -4.90 -8.28
CA ALA A 17 11.58 -4.36 -7.08
C ALA A 17 11.28 -5.23 -5.86
N SER A 18 12.00 -5.01 -4.76
CA SER A 18 11.61 -5.53 -3.46
C SER A 18 11.93 -4.53 -2.36
N ILE A 19 11.13 -4.56 -1.29
CA ILE A 19 11.36 -3.79 -0.08
C ILE A 19 11.52 -4.73 1.10
N THR A 20 12.37 -4.35 2.05
CA THR A 20 12.43 -4.94 3.39
C THR A 20 12.19 -3.84 4.40
N PHE A 21 11.22 -4.04 5.31
CA PHE A 21 10.98 -3.08 6.37
C PHE A 21 12.03 -3.19 7.47
N ILE A 22 12.70 -2.09 7.81
CA ILE A 22 13.84 -2.10 8.73
C ILE A 22 13.47 -1.56 10.11
N ASP A 23 12.77 -0.43 10.17
CA ASP A 23 12.44 0.27 11.42
C ASP A 23 11.35 1.33 11.21
N GLY A 24 10.62 1.69 12.26
CA GLY A 24 9.55 2.70 12.26
C GLY A 24 8.14 2.11 12.29
N LYS A 25 7.22 2.70 11.53
CA LYS A 25 5.84 2.22 11.32
C LYS A 25 5.32 2.63 9.94
N ILE A 26 4.93 1.66 9.12
CA ILE A 26 4.44 1.89 7.75
C ILE A 26 3.15 1.14 7.47
N ASP A 27 2.34 1.70 6.58
CA ASP A 27 1.15 1.08 6.00
C ASP A 27 1.38 0.80 4.51
N VAL A 28 1.04 -0.40 4.05
CA VAL A 28 1.08 -0.79 2.63
C VAL A 28 -0.31 -1.20 2.20
N HIS A 29 -1.09 -0.24 1.70
CA HIS A 29 -2.49 -0.47 1.31
C HIS A 29 -3.31 -1.09 2.47
N GLY A 30 -3.26 -0.52 3.67
CA GLY A 30 -4.10 -0.93 4.79
C GLY A 30 -3.56 -2.07 5.64
N ILE A 31 -2.33 -2.54 5.39
CA ILE A 31 -1.66 -3.49 6.28
C ILE A 31 -0.35 -2.90 6.81
N GLU A 32 -0.13 -3.04 8.11
CA GLU A 32 1.13 -2.67 8.75
C GLU A 32 2.17 -3.79 8.55
N LEU A 33 3.32 -3.44 7.97
CA LEU A 33 4.40 -4.41 7.79
C LEU A 33 5.18 -4.64 9.09
N ARG A 34 5.50 -5.90 9.36
CA ARG A 34 6.34 -6.28 10.51
C ARG A 34 7.80 -6.11 10.19
N ARG A 35 8.62 -5.83 11.21
CA ARG A 35 10.06 -5.65 11.04
C ARG A 35 10.68 -6.87 10.35
N ARG A 36 11.54 -6.63 9.35
CA ARG A 36 12.18 -7.62 8.46
C ARG A 36 11.24 -8.31 7.46
N GLU A 37 9.96 -7.96 7.44
CA GLU A 37 9.05 -8.43 6.41
C GLU A 37 9.47 -7.87 5.05
N LYS A 38 9.34 -8.71 4.01
CA LYS A 38 9.77 -8.42 2.66
C LYS A 38 8.57 -8.46 1.71
N VAL A 39 8.44 -7.44 0.87
CA VAL A 39 7.44 -7.40 -0.20
C VAL A 39 8.17 -7.38 -1.54
N SER A 40 7.76 -8.27 -2.44
CA SER A 40 8.24 -8.33 -3.82
C SER A 40 7.24 -7.68 -4.76
N ILE A 41 7.72 -6.86 -5.67
CA ILE A 41 6.91 -6.09 -6.62
C ILE A 41 7.31 -6.56 -8.01
N ALA A 42 6.38 -7.20 -8.72
CA ALA A 42 6.64 -7.75 -10.05
C ALA A 42 6.73 -6.65 -11.13
N LYS A 43 7.31 -6.99 -12.29
CA LYS A 43 7.34 -6.09 -13.46
C LYS A 43 5.92 -5.64 -13.84
N GLY A 44 5.75 -4.33 -14.06
CA GLY A 44 4.45 -3.74 -14.40
C GLY A 44 3.46 -3.67 -13.22
N LYS A 45 3.91 -3.92 -11.99
CA LYS A 45 3.14 -3.70 -10.76
C LYS A 45 3.75 -2.57 -9.96
N GLN A 46 2.93 -1.97 -9.10
CA GLN A 46 3.37 -0.92 -8.19
C GLN A 46 2.73 -1.11 -6.82
N ILE A 47 3.40 -0.61 -5.79
CA ILE A 47 2.85 -0.48 -4.45
C ILE A 47 3.02 0.95 -3.94
N THR A 48 2.13 1.37 -3.04
CA THR A 48 2.24 2.63 -2.31
C THR A 48 2.42 2.31 -0.84
N ILE A 49 3.42 2.94 -0.24
CA ILE A 49 3.79 2.79 1.18
C ILE A 49 3.59 4.13 1.84
N MET A 50 2.88 4.18 2.95
CA MET A 50 2.69 5.39 3.75
C MET A 50 3.42 5.25 5.08
N ALA A 51 4.19 6.27 5.48
CA ALA A 51 4.83 6.30 6.77
C ALA A 51 3.86 6.80 7.85
N VAL A 52 3.48 5.90 8.76
CA VAL A 52 2.67 6.24 9.94
C VAL A 52 3.54 6.93 11.00
N ASP A 53 4.82 6.54 11.08
CA ASP A 53 5.89 7.24 11.78
C ASP A 53 7.17 7.26 10.92
N ASP A 54 8.17 8.06 11.31
CA ASP A 54 9.47 8.10 10.64
C ASP A 54 10.04 6.68 10.51
N SER A 55 10.34 6.28 9.27
CA SER A 55 10.58 4.88 8.93
C SER A 55 11.76 4.68 7.99
N ILE A 56 12.33 3.48 8.03
CA ILE A 56 13.46 3.06 7.19
C ILE A 56 13.07 1.81 6.41
N LEU A 57 13.24 1.89 5.10
CA LEU A 57 13.12 0.77 4.16
C LEU A 57 14.47 0.43 3.56
N ASP A 58 14.73 -0.85 3.32
CA ASP A 58 15.75 -1.27 2.36
C ASP A 58 15.07 -1.66 1.04
N VAL A 59 15.32 -0.88 0.00
CA VAL A 59 14.70 -1.01 -1.32
C VAL A 59 15.71 -1.52 -2.34
N SER A 60 15.40 -2.64 -2.99
CA SER A 60 16.16 -3.17 -4.12
C SER A 60 15.36 -2.98 -5.39
N LEU A 61 15.87 -2.20 -6.33
CA LEU A 61 15.27 -2.01 -7.66
C LEU A 61 15.91 -3.02 -8.62
N GLY A 62 15.07 -3.67 -9.44
CA GLY A 62 15.50 -4.46 -10.58
C GLY A 62 15.59 -3.60 -11.86
N GLU A 63 15.69 -4.26 -13.00
CA GLU A 63 15.68 -3.62 -14.32
C GLU A 63 14.39 -2.80 -14.53
N ASP A 64 14.53 -1.52 -14.90
CA ASP A 64 13.43 -0.54 -15.03
C ASP A 64 12.67 -0.21 -13.73
N GLY A 65 13.07 -0.77 -12.58
CA GLY A 65 12.47 -0.48 -11.29
C GLY A 65 12.75 0.96 -10.87
N LYS A 66 11.74 1.64 -10.33
CA LYS A 66 11.86 3.05 -9.88
C LYS A 66 11.00 3.31 -8.67
N TYR A 67 11.28 4.41 -7.98
CA TYR A 67 10.43 4.91 -6.91
C TYR A 67 10.23 6.42 -7.04
N GLU A 68 9.16 6.91 -6.46
CA GLU A 68 8.87 8.33 -6.28
C GLU A 68 8.41 8.59 -4.84
N GLU A 69 8.92 9.67 -4.24
CA GLU A 69 8.39 10.17 -2.98
C GLU A 69 7.05 10.86 -3.24
N LEU A 70 6.10 10.64 -2.33
CA LEU A 70 4.78 11.23 -2.39
C LEU A 70 4.59 12.17 -1.22
N GLU A 71 4.25 13.43 -1.51
CA GLU A 71 3.58 14.28 -0.54
C GLU A 71 2.11 13.87 -0.54
N ALA A 72 1.66 13.13 0.47
CA ALA A 72 0.32 12.56 0.44
C ALA A 72 -0.30 12.38 1.82
N GLU A 73 -1.59 12.74 1.88
CA GLU A 73 -2.49 12.27 2.91
C GLU A 73 -2.77 10.76 2.66
N PRO A 74 -2.64 9.90 3.67
CA PRO A 74 -2.81 8.46 3.50
C PRO A 74 -4.25 8.16 3.07
N VAL A 75 -4.45 7.32 2.04
CA VAL A 75 -5.72 6.75 1.52
C VAL A 75 -6.93 7.73 1.55
N PRO A 76 -7.57 8.08 0.41
CA PRO A 76 -8.70 9.02 0.39
C PRO A 76 -9.75 8.73 1.47
N TYR A 77 -10.27 9.78 2.12
CA TYR A 77 -11.26 9.64 3.20
C TYR A 77 -12.47 8.82 2.76
N GLU A 78 -12.92 9.02 1.53
CA GLU A 78 -14.04 8.33 0.91
C GLU A 78 -13.79 6.82 0.79
N TRP A 79 -12.53 6.42 0.58
CA TRP A 79 -12.16 5.00 0.56
C TRP A 79 -12.25 4.40 1.95
N ARG A 80 -11.74 5.09 2.97
CA ARG A 80 -11.84 4.63 4.37
C ARG A 80 -13.29 4.48 4.81
N GLU A 81 -14.11 5.49 4.55
CA GLU A 81 -15.54 5.45 4.90
C GLU A 81 -16.29 4.34 4.15
N GLY A 82 -16.03 4.20 2.84
CA GLY A 82 -16.62 3.14 2.02
C GLY A 82 -16.27 1.74 2.54
N VAL A 83 -14.99 1.51 2.86
CA VAL A 83 -14.52 0.24 3.43
C VAL A 83 -15.12 0.00 4.81
N ASN A 84 -15.14 1.00 5.70
CA ASN A 84 -15.73 0.89 7.04
C ASN A 84 -17.20 0.49 6.98
N ARG A 85 -17.96 1.03 6.02
CA ARG A 85 -19.36 0.65 5.82
C ARG A 85 -19.49 -0.80 5.35
N VAL A 86 -18.69 -1.22 4.39
CA VAL A 86 -18.69 -2.60 3.90
C VAL A 86 -18.37 -3.58 5.04
N ILE A 87 -17.32 -3.31 5.83
CA ILE A 87 -16.90 -4.18 6.95
C ILE A 87 -18.01 -4.34 7.99
N ARG A 88 -18.80 -3.29 8.26
CA ARG A 88 -19.91 -3.35 9.23
C ARG A 88 -21.09 -4.19 8.76
N GLU A 89 -21.29 -4.29 7.45
CA GLU A 89 -22.49 -4.89 6.85
C GLU A 89 -22.22 -6.27 6.25
N ILE A 90 -20.97 -6.58 5.88
CA ILE A 90 -20.62 -7.79 5.14
C ILE A 90 -20.74 -9.07 5.97
N VAL A 91 -21.28 -10.11 5.34
CA VAL A 91 -21.29 -11.49 5.87
C VAL A 91 -20.54 -12.44 4.93
N ALA A 92 -20.17 -13.63 5.44
CA ALA A 92 -19.28 -14.56 4.75
C ALA A 92 -19.77 -15.03 3.36
N SER A 93 -21.08 -14.94 3.07
CA SER A 93 -21.66 -15.32 1.77
C SER A 93 -21.63 -14.23 0.72
N ASP A 94 -21.30 -13.00 1.10
CA ASP A 94 -21.44 -11.84 0.21
C ASP A 94 -20.36 -11.82 -0.86
N LYS A 95 -20.70 -11.22 -2.00
CA LYS A 95 -19.79 -10.99 -3.12
C LYS A 95 -19.72 -9.50 -3.39
N ILE A 96 -18.52 -8.95 -3.35
CA ILE A 96 -18.27 -7.54 -3.66
C ILE A 96 -17.74 -7.43 -5.09
N VAL A 97 -18.30 -6.50 -5.85
CA VAL A 97 -17.79 -6.12 -7.18
C VAL A 97 -17.37 -4.66 -7.12
N ILE A 98 -16.14 -4.37 -7.54
CA ILE A 98 -15.58 -3.01 -7.60
C ILE A 98 -15.55 -2.56 -9.06
N LEU A 99 -16.29 -1.49 -9.37
CA LEU A 99 -16.46 -0.96 -10.73
C LEU A 99 -15.81 0.43 -10.87
N GLY A 100 -15.46 0.80 -12.11
CA GLY A 100 -14.83 2.07 -12.44
C GLY A 100 -13.91 1.98 -13.66
N ASP A 101 -13.50 3.14 -14.18
CA ASP A 101 -12.72 3.26 -15.43
C ASP A 101 -11.32 2.65 -15.36
N ALA A 102 -10.66 2.50 -16.51
CA ALA A 102 -9.26 2.08 -16.56
C ALA A 102 -8.38 2.98 -15.66
N ASN A 103 -7.48 2.37 -14.88
CA ASN A 103 -6.55 3.06 -13.97
C ASN A 103 -7.18 3.92 -12.85
N SER A 104 -8.47 3.76 -12.54
CA SER A 104 -9.15 4.45 -11.43
C SER A 104 -8.76 3.98 -10.01
N GLY A 105 -7.75 3.10 -9.87
CA GLY A 105 -7.30 2.61 -8.56
C GLY A 105 -8.06 1.40 -7.99
N LYS A 106 -8.99 0.79 -8.75
CA LYS A 106 -9.80 -0.37 -8.31
C LYS A 106 -8.99 -1.50 -7.65
N SER A 107 -7.85 -1.88 -8.24
CA SER A 107 -7.01 -2.96 -7.67
C SER A 107 -6.36 -2.57 -6.35
N ILE A 108 -6.00 -1.29 -6.18
CA ILE A 108 -5.45 -0.76 -4.92
C ILE A 108 -6.55 -0.73 -3.87
N PHE A 109 -7.75 -0.25 -4.22
CA PHE A 109 -8.91 -0.26 -3.34
C PHE A 109 -9.31 -1.68 -2.91
N ALA A 110 -9.30 -2.65 -3.84
CA ALA A 110 -9.57 -4.04 -3.54
C ALA A 110 -8.57 -4.62 -2.53
N ASN A 111 -7.27 -4.36 -2.72
CA ASN A 111 -6.24 -4.77 -1.77
C ASN A 111 -6.45 -4.11 -0.40
N TYR A 112 -6.76 -2.81 -0.38
CA TYR A 112 -7.05 -2.07 0.83
C TYR A 112 -8.23 -2.69 1.60
N LEU A 113 -9.35 -2.96 0.92
CA LEU A 113 -10.51 -3.61 1.52
C LEU A 113 -10.20 -5.01 2.06
N ILE A 114 -9.50 -5.84 1.29
CA ILE A 114 -9.12 -7.20 1.74
C ILE A 114 -8.22 -7.13 2.97
N ASN A 115 -7.23 -6.24 2.97
CA ASN A 115 -6.32 -6.09 4.10
C ASN A 115 -7.03 -5.61 5.38
N GLN A 116 -8.09 -4.81 5.26
CA GLN A 116 -8.88 -4.34 6.39
C GLN A 116 -9.88 -5.40 6.92
N LEU A 117 -10.10 -6.49 6.17
CA LEU A 117 -10.93 -7.63 6.58
C LEU A 117 -10.13 -8.74 7.29
N LEU A 118 -8.79 -8.65 7.31
CA LEU A 118 -7.88 -9.59 7.99
C LEU A 118 -7.67 -9.21 9.46
#